data_AF-A0A9E4L7K8-F1
#
_entry.id   AF-A0A9E4L7K8-F1
#
_cell.length_a   1.000
_cell.length_b   1.000
_cell.length_c   1.000
_cell.angle_alpha   90.00
_cell.angle_beta   90.00
_cell.angle_gamma   90.00
#
_symmetry.space_group_name_H-M   'P 1'
#
loop_
_entity.id
_entity.type
_entity.pdbx_description
1 polymer ?
#
loop_
_entity_poly.entity_id
_entity_poly.type
_entity_poly.pdbx_seq_one_letter_code
_entity_poly.pdbx_strand_id
1 'polypeptide(L)'
;MAQDEIVERNVFKVRVFIDAWRAIDPDVAMACLSDDIVYINQPLEPVVGQQNVRKIVAGIMQLSHRVHWELRNCFGRGNTVVTEITHPGAGTAARAWYSEGAQLDDADRRAGPRPWAGCRGRGGAYPQWSWRSASH
;
A
#
# COMPACT_ATOMS: atom_id res chain seq x y z
N MET A 1 -17.41 -5.53 -23.99
CA MET A 1 -15.94 -5.72 -23.97
C MET A 1 -15.68 -7.16 -23.67
N ALA A 2 -14.77 -7.80 -24.40
CA ALA A 2 -14.34 -9.15 -24.06
C ALA A 2 -13.68 -9.14 -22.68
N GLN A 3 -13.77 -10.26 -21.96
CA GLN A 3 -13.20 -10.40 -20.61
C GLN A 3 -11.70 -10.06 -20.59
N ASP A 4 -10.99 -10.39 -21.67
CA ASP A 4 -9.55 -10.16 -21.78
C ASP A 4 -9.21 -8.67 -21.98
N GLU A 5 -10.00 -7.93 -22.77
CA GLU A 5 -9.83 -6.49 -22.98
C GLU A 5 -9.95 -5.69 -21.67
N ILE A 6 -10.90 -6.09 -20.80
CA ILE A 6 -11.09 -5.46 -19.48
C ILE A 6 -9.86 -5.70 -18.61
N VAL A 7 -9.35 -6.93 -18.60
CA VAL A 7 -8.18 -7.31 -17.82
C VAL A 7 -6.94 -6.56 -18.31
N GLU A 8 -6.70 -6.52 -19.63
CA GLU A 8 -5.58 -5.80 -20.22
C GLU A 8 -5.59 -4.32 -19.86
N ARG A 9 -6.75 -3.65 -20.01
CA ARG A 9 -6.94 -2.25 -19.62
C ARG A 9 -6.63 -2.02 -18.14
N ASN A 10 -7.16 -2.87 -17.26
CA ASN A 10 -6.99 -2.70 -15.81
C ASN A 10 -5.56 -3.00 -15.37
N VAL A 11 -4.93 -4.05 -15.92
CA VAL A 11 -3.51 -4.38 -15.69
C VAL A 11 -2.61 -3.25 -16.15
N PHE A 12 -2.90 -2.64 -17.30
CA PHE A 12 -2.17 -1.47 -17.78
C PHE A 12 -2.27 -0.31 -16.78
N LYS A 13 -3.48 0.05 -16.33
CA LYS A 13 -3.68 1.11 -15.33
C LYS A 13 -2.91 0.86 -14.02
N VAL A 14 -2.91 -0.38 -13.53
CA VAL A 14 -2.16 -0.75 -12.31
C VAL A 14 -0.65 -0.65 -12.51
N ARG A 15 -0.13 -0.97 -13.70
CA ARG A 15 1.30 -0.78 -14.01
C ARG A 15 1.68 0.70 -14.02
N VAL A 16 0.86 1.56 -14.63
CA VAL A 16 1.07 3.02 -14.58
C VAL A 16 1.07 3.54 -13.14
N PHE A 17 0.14 3.06 -12.30
CA PHE A 17 0.12 3.41 -10.88
C PHE A 17 1.42 3.01 -10.17
N ILE A 18 1.92 1.80 -10.38
CA ILE A 18 3.18 1.32 -9.78
C ILE A 18 4.39 2.14 -10.26
N ASP A 19 4.43 2.49 -11.54
CA ASP A 19 5.52 3.30 -12.08
C ASP A 19 5.50 4.73 -11.55
N ALA A 20 4.31 5.30 -11.32
CA ALA A 20 4.14 6.59 -10.64
C ALA A 20 4.68 6.56 -9.20
N TRP A 21 4.48 5.45 -8.48
CA TRP A 21 5.09 5.24 -7.16
C TRP A 21 6.62 5.24 -7.20
N ARG A 22 7.21 4.53 -8.17
CA ARG A 22 8.68 4.51 -8.36
C ARG A 22 9.24 5.88 -8.73
N ALA A 23 8.48 6.67 -9.48
CA ALA A 23 8.83 8.03 -9.87
C ALA A 23 8.54 9.08 -8.78
N ILE A 24 7.88 8.70 -7.68
CA ILE A 24 7.44 9.62 -6.61
C ILE A 24 6.51 10.72 -7.18
N ASP A 25 5.60 10.31 -8.07
CA ASP A 25 4.65 11.19 -8.75
C ASP A 25 3.22 10.98 -8.21
N PRO A 26 2.77 11.79 -7.24
CA PRO A 26 1.43 11.65 -6.67
C PRO A 26 0.34 12.03 -7.66
N ASP A 27 0.61 12.87 -8.67
CA ASP A 27 -0.40 13.29 -9.62
C ASP A 27 -0.76 12.17 -10.58
N VAL A 28 0.25 11.49 -11.14
CA VAL A 28 0.04 10.33 -12.00
C VAL A 28 -0.56 9.15 -11.21
N ALA A 29 -0.12 8.94 -9.96
CA ALA A 29 -0.68 7.91 -9.10
C ALA A 29 -2.18 8.15 -8.83
N MET A 30 -2.56 9.38 -8.46
CA MET A 30 -3.96 9.70 -8.19
C MET A 30 -4.84 9.69 -9.44
N ALA A 31 -4.31 10.03 -10.62
CA ALA A 31 -5.04 9.95 -11.89
C ALA A 31 -5.40 8.51 -12.31
N CYS A 32 -4.84 7.50 -11.66
CA CYS A 32 -5.21 6.09 -11.85
C CYS A 32 -6.40 5.64 -10.99
N LEU A 33 -6.83 6.47 -10.03
CA LEU A 33 -7.84 6.12 -9.03
C LEU A 33 -9.16 6.84 -9.28
N SER A 34 -10.28 6.18 -8.99
CA SER A 34 -11.61 6.80 -9.04
C SER A 34 -11.82 7.76 -7.85
N ASP A 35 -12.80 8.66 -7.99
CA ASP A 35 -13.12 9.64 -6.94
C ASP A 35 -13.63 8.98 -5.64
N ASP A 36 -14.26 7.81 -5.76
CA ASP A 36 -14.81 6.98 -4.69
C ASP A 36 -13.84 5.89 -4.16
N ILE A 37 -12.54 6.01 -4.45
CA ILE A 37 -11.52 5.03 -4.04
C ILE A 37 -11.55 4.74 -2.52
N VAL A 38 -11.35 3.47 -2.17
CA VAL A 38 -11.08 3.02 -0.81
C VAL A 38 -9.68 2.44 -0.73
N TYR A 39 -8.82 3.05 0.08
CA TYR A 39 -7.47 2.57 0.36
C TYR A 39 -7.44 1.85 1.71
N ILE A 40 -6.88 0.64 1.71
CA ILE A 40 -6.73 -0.19 2.92
C ILE A 40 -5.26 -0.58 3.04
N ASN A 41 -4.65 -0.20 4.16
CA ASN A 41 -3.34 -0.68 4.58
C ASN A 41 -3.48 -1.35 5.95
N GLN A 42 -3.57 -2.68 5.97
CA GLN A 42 -3.83 -3.43 7.20
C GLN A 42 -2.69 -3.24 8.22
N PRO A 43 -2.99 -3.09 9.54
CA PRO A 43 -4.31 -3.23 10.18
C PRO A 43 -5.08 -1.90 10.34
N LEU A 44 -4.72 -0.83 9.62
CA LEU A 44 -5.35 0.48 9.76
C LEU A 44 -6.77 0.53 9.19
N GLU A 45 -7.57 1.46 9.71
CA GLU A 45 -8.92 1.75 9.19
C GLU A 45 -8.87 2.20 7.71
N PRO A 46 -9.88 1.84 6.91
CA PRO A 46 -9.96 2.25 5.51
C PRO A 46 -10.01 3.77 5.35
N VAL A 47 -9.30 4.27 4.33
CA VAL A 47 -9.36 5.68 3.91
C VAL A 47 -10.24 5.78 2.67
N VAL A 48 -11.31 6.55 2.76
CA VAL A 48 -12.33 6.67 1.70
C VAL A 48 -12.25 8.03 1.00
N GLY A 49 -12.35 8.00 -0.33
CA GLY A 49 -12.40 9.16 -1.21
C GLY A 49 -11.03 9.63 -1.69
N GLN A 50 -10.95 9.98 -2.97
CA GLN A 50 -9.69 10.31 -3.65
C GLN A 50 -8.93 11.48 -2.99
N GLN A 51 -9.65 12.50 -2.49
CA GLN A 51 -9.03 13.62 -1.77
C GLN A 51 -8.30 13.18 -0.49
N ASN A 52 -8.86 12.23 0.26
CA ASN A 52 -8.26 11.72 1.49
C ASN A 52 -7.11 10.77 1.17
N VAL A 53 -7.29 9.89 0.18
CA VAL A 53 -6.23 9.00 -0.30
C VAL A 53 -5.03 9.80 -0.82
N ARG A 54 -5.25 10.92 -1.53
CA ARG A 54 -4.19 11.81 -2.00
C ARG A 54 -3.32 12.34 -0.86
N LYS A 55 -3.91 12.74 0.27
CA LYS A 55 -3.16 13.22 1.44
C LYS A 55 -2.19 12.15 1.96
N ILE A 56 -2.67 10.90 2.06
CA ILE A 56 -1.86 9.77 2.52
C ILE A 56 -0.76 9.43 1.52
N VAL A 57 -1.11 9.27 0.24
CA VAL A 57 -0.15 8.94 -0.83
C VAL A 57 0.94 10.00 -0.96
N ALA A 58 0.58 11.28 -1.02
CA ALA A 58 1.52 12.38 -1.10
C ALA A 58 2.40 12.45 0.16
N GLY A 59 1.83 12.24 1.35
CA GLY A 59 2.59 12.18 2.60
C GLY A 59 3.64 11.06 2.61
N ILE A 60 3.27 9.85 2.17
CA ILE A 60 4.21 8.72 2.06
C ILE A 60 5.32 9.05 1.05
N MET A 61 4.97 9.59 -0.11
CA MET A 61 5.92 9.97 -1.16
C MET A 61 6.88 11.06 -0.70
N GLN A 62 6.42 12.07 0.03
CA GLN A 62 7.27 13.11 0.60
C GLN A 62 8.29 12.57 1.62
N LEU A 63 7.88 11.58 2.42
CA LEU A 63 8.77 10.90 3.39
C LEU A 63 9.71 9.90 2.72
N SER A 64 9.49 9.58 1.44
CA SER A 64 10.27 8.59 0.71
C SER A 64 11.33 9.28 -0.14
N HIS A 65 12.61 9.04 0.15
CA HIS A 65 13.70 9.49 -0.74
C HIS A 65 13.72 8.71 -2.06
N ARG A 66 13.36 7.42 -2.01
CA ARG A 66 13.23 6.51 -3.16
C ARG A 66 12.21 5.41 -2.87
N VAL A 67 11.45 5.03 -3.90
CA VAL A 67 10.51 3.91 -3.84
C VAL A 67 11.01 2.77 -4.71
N HIS A 68 11.66 1.79 -4.09
CA HIS A 68 12.16 0.60 -4.78
C HIS A 68 11.10 -0.52 -4.72
N TRP A 69 10.22 -0.54 -5.71
CA TRP A 69 9.23 -1.60 -5.88
C TRP A 69 9.63 -2.48 -7.06
N GLU A 70 9.74 -3.79 -6.85
CA GLU A 70 9.99 -4.77 -7.92
C GLU A 70 8.71 -5.59 -8.13
N LEU A 71 8.01 -5.32 -9.23
CA LEU A 71 6.81 -6.06 -9.64
C LEU A 71 7.22 -7.47 -10.10
N ARG A 72 6.78 -8.50 -9.37
CA ARG A 72 7.04 -9.91 -9.68
C ARG A 72 5.94 -10.51 -10.54
N ASN A 73 4.70 -10.33 -10.10
CA ASN A 73 3.52 -10.85 -10.78
C ASN A 73 2.44 -9.77 -10.86
N CYS A 74 1.71 -9.73 -11.97
CA CYS A 74 0.57 -8.84 -12.17
C CYS A 74 -0.44 -9.55 -13.07
N PHE A 75 -1.58 -9.93 -12.51
CA PHE A 75 -2.62 -10.67 -13.21
C PHE A 75 -4.00 -10.14 -12.81
N GLY A 76 -5.00 -10.36 -13.65
CA GLY A 76 -6.34 -9.86 -13.40
C GLY A 76 -7.45 -10.84 -13.77
N ARG A 77 -8.64 -10.56 -13.25
CA ARG A 77 -9.90 -11.25 -13.55
C ARG A 77 -11.03 -10.25 -13.38
N GLY A 78 -11.81 -10.00 -14.44
CA GLY A 78 -12.82 -8.95 -14.43
C GLY A 78 -12.19 -7.60 -14.09
N ASN A 79 -12.76 -6.94 -13.08
CA ASN A 79 -12.29 -5.65 -12.57
C ASN A 79 -11.29 -5.77 -11.40
N THR A 80 -10.74 -6.95 -11.16
CA THR A 80 -9.75 -7.17 -10.11
C THR A 80 -8.37 -7.41 -10.72
N VAL A 81 -7.37 -6.71 -10.20
CA VAL A 81 -5.96 -6.94 -10.51
C VAL A 81 -5.23 -7.22 -9.20
N VAL A 82 -4.35 -8.22 -9.23
CA VAL A 82 -3.51 -8.60 -8.10
C VAL A 82 -2.07 -8.45 -8.51
N THR A 83 -1.27 -7.87 -7.62
CA THR A 83 0.15 -7.65 -7.83
C THR A 83 0.96 -8.25 -6.71
N GLU A 84 1.99 -9.01 -7.06
CA GLU A 84 3.05 -9.37 -6.14
C GLU A 84 4.22 -8.40 -6.36
N ILE A 85 4.57 -7.66 -5.32
CA ILE A 85 5.65 -6.67 -5.36
C ILE A 85 6.62 -6.96 -4.22
N THR A 86 7.91 -7.00 -4.51
CA THR A 86 8.96 -7.00 -3.48
C THR A 86 9.47 -5.59 -3.25
N HIS A 87 9.86 -5.29 -2.02
CA HIS A 87 10.46 -4.03 -1.62
C HIS A 87 11.90 -4.26 -1.16
N PRO A 88 12.89 -4.30 -2.07
CA PRO A 88 14.30 -4.47 -1.68
C PRO A 88 14.72 -3.36 -0.71
N GLY A 89 15.42 -3.73 0.38
CA GLY A 89 15.84 -2.78 1.42
C GLY A 89 14.73 -2.40 2.42
N ALA A 90 13.47 -2.79 2.20
CA ALA A 90 12.44 -2.66 3.25
C ALA A 90 12.73 -3.59 4.44
N GLY A 91 13.54 -4.64 4.27
CA GLY A 91 13.95 -5.50 5.39
C GLY A 91 14.80 -4.81 6.46
N THR A 92 15.40 -3.65 6.17
CA THR A 92 16.07 -2.77 7.15
C THR A 92 15.16 -1.63 7.58
N ALA A 93 14.44 -0.99 6.64
CA ALA A 93 13.50 0.08 6.96
C ALA A 93 12.27 -0.42 7.72
N ALA A 94 11.51 -1.39 7.24
CA ALA A 94 10.37 -1.98 7.97
C ALA A 94 10.79 -2.57 9.32
N ARG A 95 12.02 -3.13 9.41
CA ARG A 95 12.58 -3.52 10.72
C ARG A 95 12.70 -2.30 11.62
N ALA A 96 13.27 -1.19 11.16
CA ALA A 96 13.33 0.08 11.89
C ALA A 96 11.92 0.64 12.21
N TRP A 97 10.97 0.67 11.27
CA TRP A 97 9.59 1.11 11.51
C TRP A 97 8.85 0.24 12.54
N TYR A 98 9.14 -1.08 12.61
CA TYR A 98 8.55 -1.99 13.59
C TYR A 98 9.39 -2.17 14.88
N SER A 99 10.69 -1.84 14.88
CA SER A 99 11.60 -1.95 16.03
C SER A 99 11.81 -0.63 16.76
N GLU A 100 11.79 0.49 16.04
CA GLU A 100 11.80 1.87 16.53
C GLU A 100 10.35 2.40 16.53
N GLY A 101 9.45 1.62 17.13
CA GLY A 101 8.04 1.94 17.23
C GLY A 101 7.82 3.43 17.51
N ALA A 102 6.79 3.98 16.87
CA ALA A 102 6.17 5.26 17.19
C ALA A 102 6.62 5.75 18.58
N GLN A 103 7.40 6.83 18.59
CA GLN A 103 7.97 7.38 19.81
C GLN A 103 6.81 7.78 20.74
N LEU A 104 6.41 6.86 21.62
CA LEU A 104 5.41 7.07 22.64
C LEU A 104 6.03 7.98 23.71
N ASP A 105 5.30 9.01 24.08
CA ASP A 105 5.69 10.02 25.07
C ASP A 105 5.99 9.35 26.43
N ASP A 106 6.81 10.00 27.25
CA ASP A 106 7.37 9.49 28.51
C ASP A 106 6.29 9.09 29.54
N ALA A 107 5.05 9.51 29.34
CA ALA A 107 3.89 9.10 30.12
C ALA A 107 3.58 7.59 30.00
N ASP A 108 3.86 6.95 28.85
CA ASP A 108 3.51 5.55 28.59
C ASP A 108 4.52 4.54 29.15
N ARG A 109 5.72 4.96 29.53
CA ARG A 109 6.73 4.08 30.17
C ARG A 109 6.27 3.47 31.49
N ARG A 110 5.36 4.13 32.22
CA ARG A 110 4.88 3.65 33.53
C ARG A 110 3.77 2.60 33.44
N ALA A 111 3.13 2.46 32.28
CA ALA A 111 2.01 1.55 32.13
C ALA A 111 2.43 0.09 31.83
N GLY A 112 3.70 -0.15 31.53
CA GLY A 112 4.21 -1.47 31.14
C GLY A 112 3.65 -1.95 29.79
N PRO A 113 4.38 -2.79 29.05
CA PRO A 113 3.89 -3.30 27.78
C PRO A 113 2.69 -4.22 28.01
N ARG A 114 1.51 -3.84 27.50
CA ARG A 114 0.40 -4.79 27.38
C ARG A 114 0.71 -5.74 26.23
N PRO A 115 0.75 -7.06 26.45
CA PRO A 115 0.92 -7.99 25.36
C PRO A 115 -0.29 -7.93 24.41
N TRP A 116 -0.02 -7.78 23.11
CA TRP A 116 -1.00 -8.02 22.06
C TRP A 116 -1.42 -9.50 22.10
N ALA A 117 -2.67 -9.74 22.48
CA ALA A 117 -3.29 -11.06 22.44
C ALA A 117 -3.59 -11.41 20.98
N GLY A 118 -2.68 -12.11 20.29
CA GLY A 118 -3.02 -12.62 18.96
C GLY A 118 -1.95 -13.34 18.15
N CYS A 119 -0.66 -13.16 18.42
CA CYS A 119 0.38 -13.78 17.58
C CYS A 119 1.25 -14.77 18.36
N ARG A 120 0.81 -16.03 18.41
CA ARG A 120 1.74 -17.16 18.50
C ARG A 120 1.77 -17.86 17.14
N GLY A 121 2.93 -17.90 16.50
CA GLY A 121 3.21 -18.84 15.42
C GLY A 121 3.83 -18.24 14.16
N ARG A 122 5.16 -18.34 14.09
CA ARG A 122 6.05 -18.40 12.91
C ARG A 122 5.47 -18.05 11.52
N GLY A 123 6.02 -16.99 10.94
CA GLY A 123 5.97 -16.72 9.49
C GLY A 123 5.88 -15.22 9.22
N GLY A 124 6.93 -14.63 8.63
CA GLY A 124 6.98 -13.20 8.35
C GLY A 124 5.84 -12.76 7.43
N ALA A 125 4.97 -11.88 7.93
CA ALA A 125 3.95 -11.23 7.14
C ALA A 125 4.56 -9.98 6.49
N TYR A 126 4.72 -10.02 5.17
CA TYR A 126 4.93 -8.81 4.37
C TYR A 126 3.60 -8.05 4.26
N PRO A 127 3.61 -6.71 4.14
CA PRO A 127 2.39 -5.95 3.89
C PRO A 127 1.76 -6.40 2.57
N GLN A 128 0.52 -6.91 2.66
CA GLN A 128 -0.28 -7.30 1.52
C GLN A 128 -1.08 -6.06 1.07
N TRP A 129 -0.74 -5.52 -0.08
CA TRP A 129 -1.46 -4.40 -0.68
C TRP A 129 -2.62 -4.94 -1.53
N SER A 130 -3.88 -4.70 -1.11
CA SER A 130 -5.05 -5.03 -1.93
C SER A 130 -5.69 -3.74 -2.42
N TRP A 131 -5.73 -3.54 -3.74
CA TRP A 131 -6.42 -2.42 -4.38
C TRP A 131 -7.65 -2.95 -5.11
N ARG A 132 -8.84 -2.43 -4.78
CA ARG A 132 -10.05 -2.65 -5.57
C ARG A 132 -10.32 -1.37 -6.36
N SER A 133 -10.26 -1.44 -7.70
CA SER A 133 -10.81 -0.36 -8.53
C SER A 133 -12.33 -0.50 -8.56
N ALA A 134 -13.05 0.47 -8.01
CA ALA A 134 -14.47 0.61 -8.29
C ALA A 134 -14.62 1.02 -9.77
N SER A 135 -15.38 0.24 -10.52
CA SER A 135 -15.66 0.50 -11.94
C SER A 135 -16.91 1.34 -12.08
N HIS A 136 -16.85 2.34 -12.96
CA HIS A 136 -17.99 2.78 -13.78
C HIS A 136 -17.73 2.31 -15.21
#